data_AF-A0A7S2T9T5-F1
#
_entry.id   AF-A0A7S2T9T5-F1
#
_cell.length_a   1.000
_cell.length_b   1.000
_cell.length_c   1.000
_cell.angle_alpha   90.00
_cell.angle_beta   90.00
_cell.angle_gamma   90.00
#
_symmetry.space_group_name_H-M   'P 1'
#
loop_
_entity.id
_entity.type
_entity.pdbx_description
1 polymer ?
#
loop_
_entity_poly.entity_id
_entity_poly.type
_entity_poly.pdbx_seq_one_letter_code
_entity_poly.pdbx_strand_id
1 'polypeptide(L)'
;GGLKVLVQCLIGRFSLDPNRVVEVVLGALEHRPESERLWRLLGSFDVASVAHVLGHKFRGYAAERDALLEPEEGEIEVGKGERKCTTVEDSTTEAPPALYALAGRLVDRGLLKLDALVAHLSPKDSGTKDAHALCRDLIKQEADNIG
;
A
#
# COMPACT_ATOMS: atom_id res chain seq x y z
N GLY A 1 27.87 -7.48 11.13
CA GLY A 1 26.53 -7.47 11.74
C GLY A 1 25.97 -8.88 11.79
N GLY A 2 25.90 -9.49 12.96
CA GLY A 2 25.50 -10.90 13.12
C GLY A 2 24.05 -11.20 12.71
N LEU A 3 23.14 -10.23 12.83
CA LEU A 3 21.73 -10.41 12.48
C LEU A 3 21.50 -10.68 10.99
N LYS A 4 22.20 -9.95 10.11
CA LYS A 4 22.13 -10.16 8.64
C LYS A 4 22.57 -11.57 8.26
N VAL A 5 23.68 -12.03 8.83
CA VAL A 5 24.23 -13.37 8.58
C VAL A 5 23.25 -14.44 9.05
N LEU A 6 22.66 -14.28 10.24
CA LEU A 6 21.66 -15.23 10.75
C LEU A 6 20.44 -15.34 9.83
N VAL A 7 19.89 -14.21 9.36
CA VAL A 7 18.73 -14.23 8.45
C VAL A 7 19.09 -14.80 7.09
N GLN A 8 20.26 -14.47 6.54
CA GLN A 8 20.74 -15.10 5.30
C GLN A 8 20.95 -16.62 5.47
N CYS A 9 21.45 -17.07 6.62
CA CYS A 9 21.55 -18.49 6.93
C CYS A 9 20.18 -19.16 7.04
N LEU A 10 19.18 -18.50 7.64
CA LEU A 10 17.81 -19.03 7.69
C LEU A 10 17.19 -19.12 6.29
N ILE A 11 17.34 -18.07 5.49
CA ILE A 11 16.89 -18.03 4.09
C ILE A 11 17.51 -19.19 3.31
N GLY A 12 18.82 -19.38 3.39
CA GLY A 12 19.52 -20.45 2.68
C GLY A 12 19.23 -21.84 3.22
N ARG A 13 19.08 -22.01 4.55
CA ARG A 13 18.86 -23.31 5.18
C ARG A 13 17.44 -23.84 5.00
N PHE A 14 16.46 -22.95 4.95
CA PHE A 14 15.04 -23.29 4.78
C PHE A 14 14.50 -22.97 3.39
N SER A 15 15.36 -22.52 2.47
CA SER A 15 14.99 -22.07 1.12
C SER A 15 13.84 -21.06 1.12
N LEU A 16 13.89 -20.09 2.03
CA LEU A 16 12.84 -19.07 2.15
C LEU A 16 12.93 -18.10 0.96
N ASP A 17 11.76 -17.65 0.48
CA ASP A 17 11.70 -16.56 -0.49
C ASP A 17 12.12 -15.23 0.19
N PRO A 18 13.14 -14.52 -0.32
CA PRO A 18 13.61 -13.27 0.27
C PRO A 18 12.54 -12.17 0.34
N ASN A 19 11.65 -12.08 -0.65
CA ASN A 19 10.56 -11.11 -0.67
C ASN A 19 9.52 -11.45 0.40
N ARG A 20 9.24 -12.74 0.65
CA ARG A 20 8.39 -13.17 1.77
C ARG A 20 8.99 -12.83 3.13
N VAL A 21 10.32 -12.89 3.26
CA VAL A 21 10.98 -12.42 4.48
C VAL A 21 10.84 -10.90 4.64
N VAL A 22 11.02 -10.12 3.58
CA VAL A 22 10.78 -8.67 3.61
C VAL A 22 9.34 -8.34 4.00
N GLU A 23 8.36 -9.04 3.42
CA GLU A 23 6.94 -8.86 3.72
C GLU A 23 6.63 -9.12 5.20
N VAL A 24 7.18 -10.20 5.78
CA VAL A 24 7.03 -10.52 7.20
C VAL A 24 7.68 -9.44 8.09
N VAL A 25 8.85 -8.94 7.70
CA VAL A 25 9.53 -7.87 8.45
C VAL A 25 8.73 -6.56 8.40
N LEU A 26 8.17 -6.21 7.24
CA LEU A 26 7.29 -5.04 7.08
C LEU A 26 6.04 -5.18 7.94
N GLY A 27 5.38 -6.35 7.91
CA GLY A 27 4.22 -6.61 8.78
C GLY A 27 4.56 -6.55 10.28
N ALA A 28 5.74 -7.01 10.68
CA ALA A 28 6.21 -6.86 12.06
C ALA A 28 6.47 -5.40 12.45
N LEU A 29 6.97 -4.58 11.51
CA LEU A 29 7.18 -3.14 11.72
C LEU A 29 5.88 -2.34 11.81
N GLU A 30 4.81 -2.77 11.13
CA GLU A 30 3.49 -2.15 11.26
C GLU A 30 2.96 -2.26 12.71
N HIS A 31 3.25 -3.37 13.39
CA HIS A 31 2.84 -3.59 14.78
C HIS A 31 3.85 -3.07 15.82
N ARG A 32 5.13 -2.95 15.44
CA ARG A 32 6.25 -2.60 16.36
C ARG A 32 7.23 -1.62 15.72
N PRO A 33 6.79 -0.39 15.39
CA PRO A 33 7.59 0.53 14.62
C PRO A 33 8.77 1.15 15.40
N GLU A 34 8.86 0.94 16.72
CA GLU A 34 9.99 1.36 17.57
C GLU A 34 11.16 0.36 17.54
N SER A 35 10.98 -0.81 16.92
CA SER A 35 11.98 -1.87 16.94
C SER A 35 13.14 -1.58 16.00
N GLU A 36 14.21 -0.97 16.53
CA GLU A 36 15.46 -0.72 15.80
C GLU A 36 16.15 -1.99 15.27
N ARG A 37 15.81 -3.17 15.81
CA ARG A 37 16.29 -4.44 15.28
C ARG A 37 15.64 -4.79 13.95
N LEU A 38 14.34 -4.53 13.81
CA LEU A 38 13.59 -4.77 12.58
C LEU A 38 14.02 -3.78 11.49
N TRP A 39 14.24 -2.51 11.84
CA TRP A 39 14.79 -1.51 10.91
C TRP A 39 16.18 -1.88 10.38
N ARG A 40 17.08 -2.33 11.26
CA ARG A 40 18.41 -2.82 10.85
C ARG A 40 18.35 -4.07 9.99
N LEU A 41 17.39 -4.96 10.26
CA LEU A 41 17.19 -6.15 9.44
C LEU A 41 16.67 -5.76 8.05
N LEU A 42 15.68 -4.86 7.99
CA LEU A 42 15.13 -4.38 6.73
C LEU A 42 16.20 -3.68 5.88
N GLY A 43 17.06 -2.86 6.49
CA GLY A 43 18.21 -2.24 5.82
C GLY A 43 19.31 -3.21 5.38
N SER A 44 19.15 -4.52 5.63
CA SER A 44 20.06 -5.54 5.11
C SER A 44 19.64 -6.12 3.76
N PHE A 45 18.39 -5.88 3.36
CA PHE A 45 17.84 -6.22 2.04
C PHE A 45 18.14 -5.12 1.02
N ASP A 46 18.05 -5.46 -0.26
CA ASP A 46 18.19 -4.51 -1.34
C ASP A 46 16.95 -3.60 -1.43
N VAL A 47 17.19 -2.32 -1.72
CA VAL A 47 16.14 -1.31 -1.81
C VAL A 47 15.10 -1.66 -2.88
N ALA A 48 15.51 -2.34 -3.97
CA ALA A 48 14.61 -2.77 -5.02
C ALA A 48 13.61 -3.81 -4.53
N SER A 49 14.03 -4.84 -3.79
CA SER A 49 13.11 -5.80 -3.17
C SER A 49 12.16 -5.13 -2.17
N VAL A 50 12.66 -4.22 -1.33
CA VAL A 50 11.79 -3.48 -0.39
C VAL A 50 10.74 -2.65 -1.13
N ALA A 51 11.14 -1.91 -2.18
CA ALA A 51 10.22 -1.14 -3.02
C ALA A 51 9.19 -2.03 -3.72
N HIS A 52 9.63 -3.17 -4.25
CA HIS A 52 8.79 -4.13 -4.95
C HIS A 52 7.71 -4.73 -4.04
N VAL A 53 8.09 -5.21 -2.86
CA VAL A 53 7.16 -5.79 -1.88
C VAL A 53 6.18 -4.74 -1.37
N LEU A 54 6.67 -3.54 -1.05
CA LEU A 54 5.82 -2.45 -0.57
C LEU A 54 4.80 -2.02 -1.65
N GLY A 55 5.23 -1.89 -2.91
CA GLY A 55 4.34 -1.61 -4.03
C GLY A 55 3.36 -2.75 -4.35
N HIS A 56 3.75 -4.00 -4.10
CA HIS A 56 2.82 -5.14 -4.17
C HIS A 56 1.71 -5.03 -3.12
N LYS A 57 2.06 -4.68 -1.86
CA LYS A 57 1.08 -4.43 -0.79
C LYS A 57 0.07 -3.34 -1.16
N PHE A 58 0.54 -2.19 -1.65
CA PHE A 58 -0.36 -1.09 -2.07
C PHE A 58 -1.30 -1.51 -3.20
N ARG A 59 -0.82 -2.27 -4.19
CA ARG A 59 -1.67 -2.78 -5.27
C ARG A 59 -2.68 -3.81 -4.79
N GLY A 60 -2.35 -4.62 -3.78
CA GLY A 60 -3.29 -5.54 -3.15
C GLY A 60 -4.53 -4.80 -2.64
N TYR A 61 -4.32 -3.73 -1.86
CA TYR A 61 -5.43 -2.90 -1.36
C TYR A 61 -6.19 -2.18 -2.48
N ALA A 62 -5.51 -1.70 -3.52
CA ALA A 62 -6.17 -1.07 -4.66
C ALA A 62 -7.04 -2.07 -5.44
N ALA A 63 -6.57 -3.31 -5.63
CA ALA A 63 -7.33 -4.36 -6.32
C ALA A 63 -8.53 -4.83 -5.49
N GLU A 64 -8.37 -4.98 -4.17
CA GLU A 64 -9.49 -5.29 -3.26
C GLU A 64 -10.56 -4.20 -3.32
N ARG A 65 -10.15 -2.92 -3.36
CA ARG A 65 -11.06 -1.79 -3.55
C ARG A 65 -11.81 -1.87 -4.88
N ASP A 66 -11.10 -2.07 -5.97
CA ASP A 66 -11.70 -2.07 -7.30
C ASP A 66 -12.69 -3.25 -7.44
N ALA A 67 -12.38 -4.42 -6.86
CA ALA A 67 -13.29 -5.57 -6.83
C ALA A 67 -14.58 -5.34 -6.01
N LEU A 68 -14.53 -4.49 -4.98
CA LEU A 68 -15.71 -4.08 -4.19
C LEU A 68 -16.59 -3.03 -4.91
N LEU A 69 -16.06 -2.38 -5.94
CA LEU A 69 -16.74 -1.32 -6.71
C LEU A 69 -17.30 -1.82 -8.05
N GLU A 70 -17.03 -3.07 -8.44
CA GLU A 70 -17.72 -3.65 -9.60
C GLU A 70 -19.22 -3.75 -9.29
N PRO A 71 -20.10 -3.15 -10.10
CA PRO A 71 -21.53 -3.31 -9.94
C PRO A 71 -21.86 -4.77 -10.24
N GLU A 72 -22.40 -5.50 -9.27
CA GLU A 72 -23.14 -6.74 -9.51
C GLU A 72 -24.25 -6.41 -10.54
N GLU A 73 -24.01 -6.69 -11.82
CA GLU A 73 -25.05 -6.73 -12.84
C GLU A 73 -25.93 -7.96 -12.54
N GLY A 74 -26.87 -7.83 -11.59
CA GLY A 74 -27.69 -8.95 -11.16
C GLY A 74 -28.79 -8.59 -10.15
N GLU A 75 -29.96 -8.24 -10.68
CA GLU A 75 -31.31 -8.39 -10.11
C GLU A 75 -31.63 -7.78 -8.72
N ILE A 76 -32.37 -6.66 -8.74
CA ILE A 76 -33.04 -6.08 -7.56
C ILE A 76 -34.28 -6.94 -7.24
N GLU A 77 -34.16 -7.87 -6.29
CA GLU A 77 -35.33 -8.43 -5.60
C GLU A 77 -35.71 -7.56 -4.39
N VAL A 78 -36.90 -6.96 -4.45
CA VAL A 78 -37.47 -6.13 -3.39
C VAL A 78 -37.99 -7.03 -2.26
N GLY A 79 -37.17 -7.24 -1.22
CA GLY A 79 -37.53 -7.95 0.00
C GLY A 79 -37.36 -7.10 1.26
N LYS A 80 -38.46 -6.82 1.95
CA LYS A 80 -38.53 -6.12 3.26
C LYS A 80 -37.65 -6.80 4.32
N GLY A 81 -36.86 -6.04 5.06
CA GLY A 81 -36.23 -6.54 6.31
C GLY A 81 -35.20 -5.60 6.95
N GLU A 82 -35.63 -4.89 7.99
CA GLU A 82 -34.89 -4.51 9.21
C GLU A 82 -33.48 -3.90 9.11
N ARG A 83 -33.43 -2.60 9.45
CA ARG A 83 -32.19 -1.85 9.72
C ARG A 83 -31.49 -2.43 10.96
N LYS A 84 -30.45 -3.23 10.75
CA LYS A 84 -29.48 -3.55 11.81
C LYS A 84 -28.37 -2.51 11.81
N CYS A 85 -28.46 -1.58 12.75
CA CYS A 85 -27.35 -0.73 13.16
C CYS A 85 -26.40 -1.58 14.01
N THR A 86 -25.21 -1.88 13.49
CA THR A 86 -24.09 -2.41 14.26
C THR A 86 -22.83 -1.67 13.86
N THR A 87 -22.40 -0.78 14.76
CA THR A 87 -21.03 -0.30 15.01
C THR A 87 -20.13 -0.11 13.78
N VAL A 88 -19.94 1.16 13.43
CA VAL A 88 -18.83 1.74 12.68
C VAL A 88 -17.48 1.09 13.05
N GLU A 89 -17.06 0.08 12.29
CA GLU A 89 -15.66 -0.27 12.13
C GLU A 89 -15.29 -0.01 10.67
N ASP A 90 -14.72 1.18 10.50
CA ASP A 90 -13.89 1.72 9.41
C ASP A 90 -13.51 0.73 8.28
N SER A 91 -14.47 0.38 7.43
CA SER A 91 -14.24 -0.27 6.14
C SER A 91 -13.71 0.77 5.14
N THR A 92 -12.53 1.32 5.41
CA THR A 92 -11.86 2.21 4.47
C THR A 92 -11.31 1.35 3.35
N THR A 93 -11.87 1.55 2.16
CA THR A 93 -11.46 0.92 0.90
C THR A 93 -10.11 1.48 0.39
N GLU A 94 -9.29 1.98 1.31
CA GLU A 94 -8.01 2.62 1.09
C GLU A 94 -6.94 1.83 1.86
N ALA A 95 -5.69 1.85 1.36
CA ALA A 95 -4.59 1.21 2.08
C ALA A 95 -4.53 1.74 3.53
N PRO A 96 -4.31 0.88 4.54
CA PRO A 96 -4.45 1.27 5.93
C PRO A 96 -3.45 2.39 6.29
N PRO A 97 -3.83 3.35 7.16
CA PRO A 97 -2.95 4.47 7.56
C PRO A 97 -1.58 4.02 8.07
N ALA A 98 -1.51 2.85 8.70
CA ALA A 98 -0.28 2.23 9.17
C ALA A 98 0.72 1.95 8.02
N LEU A 99 0.23 1.56 6.83
CA LEU A 99 1.08 1.27 5.67
C LEU A 99 1.69 2.56 5.10
N TYR A 100 0.90 3.63 5.01
CA TYR A 100 1.40 4.96 4.63
C TYR A 100 2.42 5.49 5.64
N ALA A 101 2.14 5.35 6.94
CA ALA A 101 3.07 5.74 8.00
C ALA A 101 4.40 4.95 7.91
N LEU A 102 4.34 3.66 7.57
CA LEU A 102 5.52 2.84 7.36
C LEU A 102 6.32 3.30 6.14
N ALA A 103 5.65 3.57 5.01
CA ALA A 103 6.28 4.10 3.81
C ALA A 103 6.99 5.43 4.08
N GLY A 104 6.34 6.35 4.82
CA GLY A 104 6.95 7.61 5.24
C GLY A 104 8.20 7.40 6.10
N ARG A 105 8.14 6.48 7.08
CA ARG A 105 9.30 6.13 7.93
C ARG A 105 10.45 5.50 7.15
N LEU A 106 10.17 4.77 6.07
CA LEU A 106 11.19 4.19 5.20
C LEU A 106 11.94 5.26 4.41
N VAL A 107 11.20 6.25 3.91
CA VAL A 107 11.77 7.41 3.20
C VAL A 107 12.60 8.27 4.15
N ASP A 108 12.07 8.59 5.33
CA ASP A 108 12.75 9.39 6.35
C ASP A 108 14.08 8.76 6.81
N ARG A 109 14.10 7.44 6.97
CA ARG A 109 15.33 6.69 7.32
C ARG A 109 16.27 6.45 6.14
N GLY A 110 15.93 6.88 4.93
CA GLY A 110 16.75 6.65 3.72
C GLY A 110 16.83 5.19 3.28
N LEU A 111 15.93 4.33 3.77
CA LEU A 111 15.84 2.91 3.40
C LEU A 111 15.09 2.70 2.08
N LEU A 112 14.38 3.73 1.62
CA LEU A 112 13.62 3.73 0.38
C LEU A 112 13.65 5.12 -0.23
N LYS A 113 13.88 5.22 -1.54
CA LYS A 113 13.65 6.47 -2.28
C LYS A 113 12.20 6.51 -2.74
N LEU A 114 11.58 7.68 -2.65
CA LEU A 114 10.19 7.86 -3.08
C LEU A 114 9.99 7.46 -4.55
N ASP A 115 10.92 7.84 -5.44
CA ASP A 115 10.87 7.46 -6.86
C ASP A 115 10.84 5.94 -7.10
N ALA A 116 11.57 5.19 -6.28
CA ALA A 116 11.60 3.73 -6.36
C ALA A 116 10.24 3.12 -5.95
N LEU A 117 9.55 3.75 -5.00
CA LEU A 117 8.20 3.34 -4.61
C LEU A 117 7.17 3.73 -5.68
N VAL A 118 7.20 4.98 -6.18
CA VAL A 118 6.24 5.49 -7.17
C VAL A 118 6.24 4.66 -8.44
N ALA A 119 7.39 4.14 -8.88
CA ALA A 119 7.47 3.22 -10.02
C ALA A 119 6.64 1.93 -9.87
N HIS A 120 6.28 1.57 -8.63
CA HIS A 120 5.48 0.39 -8.30
C HIS A 120 4.05 0.71 -7.85
N LEU A 121 3.73 1.99 -7.66
CA LEU A 121 2.37 2.46 -7.41
C LEU A 121 1.68 2.62 -8.78
N SER A 122 0.73 1.73 -9.05
CA SER A 122 -0.05 1.71 -10.30
C SER A 122 -1.53 2.05 -9.98
N PRO A 123 -2.34 2.48 -10.97
CA PRO A 123 -2.08 2.41 -12.41
C PRO A 123 -1.07 3.48 -12.82
N LYS A 124 0.01 3.08 -13.50
CA LYS A 124 1.07 3.94 -14.08
C LYS A 124 0.54 5.35 -14.27
N ASP A 125 1.22 6.33 -13.69
CA ASP A 125 1.00 7.79 -13.69
C ASP A 125 0.33 8.42 -14.94
N SER A 126 0.27 7.75 -16.09
CA SER A 126 -0.65 8.10 -17.17
C SER A 126 -2.09 8.33 -16.68
N GLY A 127 -2.68 7.45 -15.86
CA GLY A 127 -4.08 7.61 -15.47
C GLY A 127 -4.33 8.75 -14.48
N THR A 128 -3.45 8.93 -13.50
CA THR A 128 -3.59 9.92 -12.41
C THR A 128 -3.17 11.33 -12.84
N LYS A 129 -2.11 11.49 -13.64
CA LYS A 129 -1.74 12.82 -14.17
C LYS A 129 -2.81 13.35 -15.12
N ASP A 130 -3.39 12.48 -15.93
CA ASP A 130 -4.47 12.84 -16.85
C ASP A 130 -5.75 13.17 -16.06
N ALA A 131 -6.11 12.39 -15.04
CA ALA A 131 -7.25 12.70 -14.17
C ALA A 131 -7.09 14.02 -13.39
N HIS A 132 -5.89 14.31 -12.86
CA HIS A 132 -5.60 15.58 -12.19
C HIS A 132 -5.55 16.76 -13.16
N ALA A 133 -5.09 16.56 -14.39
CA ALA A 133 -5.14 17.58 -15.44
C ALA A 133 -6.60 17.87 -15.83
N LEU A 134 -7.40 16.83 -16.05
CA LEU A 134 -8.81 16.95 -16.44
C LEU A 134 -9.64 17.62 -15.34
N CYS A 135 -9.40 17.28 -14.07
CA CYS A 135 -10.06 17.92 -12.93
C CYS A 135 -9.65 19.41 -12.80
N ARG A 136 -8.37 19.74 -13.05
CA ARG A 136 -7.89 21.14 -13.07
C ARG A 136 -8.56 21.94 -14.18
N ASP A 137 -8.75 21.34 -15.34
CA ASP A 137 -9.34 22.01 -16.50
C ASP A 137 -10.85 22.21 -16.32
N LEU A 138 -11.55 21.26 -15.70
CA LEU A 138 -12.96 21.42 -15.30
C LEU A 138 -13.14 22.54 -14.27
N ILE A 139 -12.29 22.60 -13.23
CA ILE A 139 -12.35 23.67 -12.22
C ILE A 139 -12.12 25.05 -12.86
N LYS A 140 -11.24 25.14 -13.87
CA LYS A 140 -11.05 26.39 -14.63
C LYS A 140 -12.27 26.77 -15.45
N GLN A 141 -12.84 25.81 -16.20
CA GLN A 141 -14.05 26.05 -17.00
C GLN A 141 -15.24 26.49 -16.14
N GLU A 142 -15.38 25.92 -14.95
CA GLU A 142 -16.46 26.27 -14.04
C GLU A 142 -16.25 27.63 -13.38
N ALA A 143 -15.01 28.00 -13.08
CA ALA A 143 -14.66 29.35 -12.62
C ALA A 143 -14.94 30.42 -13.70
N ASP A 144 -14.66 30.10 -14.97
CA ASP A 144 -14.90 31.01 -16.10
C ASP A 144 -16.40 31.16 -16.43
N ASN A 145 -17.24 30.17 -16.10
CA ASN A 145 -18.69 30.22 -16.31
C ASN A 145 -19.46 30.95 -15.19
N ILE A 146 -18.80 31.29 -14.07
CA ILE A 146 -19.41 32.01 -12.94
C ILE A 146 -19.12 33.52 -12.99
N GLY A 147 -18.21 33.97 -13.88
CA GLY A 147 -17.94 35.38 -14.18
C GLY A 147 -18.72 35.91 -15.38
#